data_AF-A0A5B8CHI3-F1
#
_entry.id   AF-A0A5B8CHI3-F1
#
_cell.length_a   1.000
_cell.length_b   1.000
_cell.length_c   1.000
_cell.angle_alpha   90.00
_cell.angle_beta   90.00
_cell.angle_gamma   90.00
#
_symmetry.space_group_name_H-M   'P 1'
#
loop_
_entity.id
_entity.type
_entity.pdbx_description
1 polymer ?
#
loop_
_entity_poly.entity_id
_entity_poly.type
_entity_poly.pdbx_seq_one_letter_code
_entity_poly.pdbx_strand_id
1 'polypeptide(L)'
;MAGAEGMLDRLADPDDPQARAEAHRLLFAILATGYQTAFADPDHPDFVPSVSSVLNTVGVNPDFIYGAARIDGSGIYRLSGTRGDGVFVFLDLVAGGLGPMEDLGPSVGVIDLDACTLGPDGAFDILLGGERPEDHAGDWFPLDPRALTIGLRHAYYDWGVGRDLRIAIERVDRRVGGGLVPAAEIVHRLDRLSAFVERYAAFALGYGQRQRAQGFVNRLEYDDWAGRGGVAGQHYYQGIFRLKPGEAMIIDTAVPDQVRYWNVQLNDPLWNTIDWMNHQSSLNAAQARLDGDGRFRAVIALDDPGVPNWLDPAGRNEGSLMLRWTGASSGPEPTLRIVPAAELRSHLPADTLLVTPEQRDEMIRNRRRGAQWRRRW
;
A
#
# COMPACT_ATOMS: atom_id res chain seq x y z
N MET A 1 -1.20 26.09 -3.83
CA MET A 1 -0.01 25.44 -3.24
C MET A 1 0.63 26.19 -2.08
N ALA A 2 0.46 27.52 -1.91
CA ALA A 2 1.06 28.24 -0.79
C ALA A 2 0.74 27.66 0.61
N GLY A 3 -0.49 27.18 0.83
CA GLY A 3 -0.86 26.49 2.09
C GLY A 3 -0.14 25.16 2.30
N ALA A 4 0.23 24.45 1.22
CA ALA A 4 0.99 23.20 1.30
C ALA A 4 2.47 23.43 1.67
N GLU A 5 3.02 24.62 1.45
CA GLU A 5 4.40 24.97 1.84
C GLU A 5 4.55 25.02 3.37
N GLY A 6 3.51 25.43 4.09
CA GLY A 6 3.47 25.34 5.56
C GLY A 6 3.52 23.90 6.09
N MET A 7 3.30 22.89 5.25
CA MET A 7 3.43 21.48 5.67
C MET A 7 4.89 21.05 5.82
N LEU A 8 5.85 21.81 5.28
CA LEU A 8 7.29 21.52 5.41
C LEU A 8 7.77 21.62 6.88
N ASP A 9 7.06 22.36 7.73
CA ASP A 9 7.38 22.45 9.17
C ASP A 9 7.15 21.12 9.91
N ARG A 10 6.48 20.15 9.27
CA ARG A 10 6.26 18.79 9.82
C ARG A 10 7.41 17.82 9.54
N LEU A 11 8.42 18.24 8.78
CA LEU A 11 9.62 17.45 8.51
C LEU A 11 10.40 17.16 9.80
N ALA A 12 11.20 16.11 9.79
CA ALA A 12 12.10 15.80 10.90
C ALA A 12 13.12 16.92 11.11
N ASP A 13 13.64 17.43 9.99
CA ASP A 13 14.52 18.59 9.89
C ASP A 13 13.99 19.49 8.75
N PRO A 14 13.23 20.55 9.07
CA PRO A 14 12.71 21.48 8.07
C PRO A 14 13.78 22.33 7.37
N ASP A 15 15.01 22.38 7.91
CA ASP A 15 16.13 23.15 7.37
C ASP A 15 17.02 22.31 6.43
N ASP A 16 16.89 20.97 6.45
CA ASP A 16 17.60 20.10 5.52
C ASP A 16 17.13 20.32 4.07
N PRO A 17 18.01 20.81 3.16
CA PRO A 17 17.64 21.06 1.77
C PRO A 17 17.19 19.80 1.03
N GLN A 18 17.72 18.61 1.39
CA GLN A 18 17.32 17.35 0.77
C GLN A 18 15.89 16.98 1.20
N ALA A 19 15.59 16.98 2.50
CA ALA A 19 14.26 16.71 3.02
C ALA A 19 13.22 17.68 2.42
N ARG A 20 13.54 18.97 2.33
CA ARG A 20 12.69 19.97 1.67
C ARG A 20 12.44 19.62 0.21
N ALA A 21 13.47 19.30 -0.56
CA ALA A 21 13.33 18.97 -1.98
C ALA A 21 12.46 17.71 -2.19
N GLU A 22 12.65 16.68 -1.37
CA GLU A 22 11.84 15.47 -1.40
C GLU A 22 10.37 15.75 -1.04
N ALA A 23 10.13 16.61 -0.06
CA ALA A 23 8.77 17.03 0.32
C ALA A 23 8.07 17.83 -0.78
N HIS A 24 8.77 18.72 -1.49
CA HIS A 24 8.20 19.40 -2.66
C HIS A 24 7.84 18.38 -3.76
N ARG A 25 8.71 17.40 -4.04
CA ARG A 25 8.40 16.32 -4.98
C ARG A 25 7.15 15.55 -4.56
N LEU A 26 6.99 15.27 -3.26
CA LEU A 26 5.80 14.64 -2.70
C LEU A 26 4.53 15.46 -2.98
N LEU A 27 4.55 16.80 -2.85
CA LEU A 27 3.38 17.63 -3.15
C LEU A 27 2.89 17.46 -4.60
N PHE A 28 3.80 17.34 -5.56
CA PHE A 28 3.44 17.07 -6.96
C PHE A 28 2.95 15.63 -7.18
N ALA A 29 3.52 14.65 -6.47
CA ALA A 29 3.01 13.28 -6.51
C ALA A 29 1.58 13.18 -5.95
N ILE A 30 1.28 13.93 -4.89
CA ILE A 30 -0.07 14.06 -4.32
C ILE A 30 -1.02 14.71 -5.34
N LEU A 31 -0.61 15.81 -5.99
CA LEU A 31 -1.41 16.43 -7.04
C LEU A 31 -1.74 15.45 -8.17
N ALA A 32 -0.74 14.70 -8.66
CA ALA A 32 -0.92 13.70 -9.70
C ALA A 32 -1.87 12.57 -9.26
N THR A 33 -1.76 12.13 -8.01
CA THR A 33 -2.64 11.13 -7.40
C THR A 33 -4.09 11.62 -7.33
N GLY A 34 -4.30 12.84 -6.82
CA GLY A 34 -5.63 13.44 -6.72
C GLY A 34 -6.27 13.67 -8.09
N TYR A 35 -5.47 14.02 -9.10
CA TYR A 35 -5.99 14.25 -10.45
C TYR A 35 -6.67 13.02 -11.06
N GLN A 36 -6.17 11.81 -10.76
CA GLN A 36 -6.75 10.55 -11.27
C GLN A 36 -8.24 10.41 -10.93
N THR A 37 -8.66 10.91 -9.75
CA THR A 37 -10.03 10.80 -9.26
C THR A 37 -10.80 12.12 -9.26
N ALA A 38 -10.13 13.26 -9.43
CA ALA A 38 -10.77 14.58 -9.48
C ALA A 38 -11.84 14.67 -10.56
N PHE A 39 -11.57 14.05 -11.72
CA PHE A 39 -12.47 14.08 -12.87
C PHE A 39 -13.23 12.78 -13.12
N ALA A 40 -13.07 11.78 -12.26
CA ALA A 40 -13.83 10.54 -12.36
C ALA A 40 -15.33 10.79 -12.17
N ASP A 41 -16.15 10.12 -12.97
CA ASP A 41 -17.60 10.25 -13.00
C ASP A 41 -18.23 9.01 -12.34
N PRO A 42 -18.99 9.15 -11.23
CA PRO A 42 -19.64 8.00 -10.58
C PRO A 42 -20.74 7.35 -11.44
N ASP A 43 -21.23 8.02 -12.49
CA ASP A 43 -22.14 7.44 -13.48
C ASP A 43 -21.42 6.60 -14.53
N HIS A 44 -20.13 6.87 -14.74
CA HIS A 44 -19.25 6.18 -15.69
C HIS A 44 -17.97 5.75 -14.97
N PRO A 45 -18.08 4.85 -13.97
CA PRO A 45 -16.96 4.50 -13.12
C PRO A 45 -15.84 3.81 -13.91
N ASP A 46 -14.60 4.05 -13.51
CA ASP A 46 -13.41 3.35 -13.99
C ASP A 46 -12.44 3.17 -12.82
N PHE A 47 -11.65 2.09 -12.85
CA PHE A 47 -10.59 1.89 -11.87
C PHE A 47 -9.34 2.63 -12.33
N VAL A 48 -9.05 3.74 -11.64
CA VAL A 48 -7.81 4.50 -11.83
C VAL A 48 -6.75 4.13 -10.80
N PRO A 49 -5.45 4.26 -11.09
CA PRO A 49 -4.39 4.01 -10.12
C PRO A 49 -4.52 4.97 -8.92
N SER A 50 -4.55 4.43 -7.70
CA SER A 50 -4.64 5.26 -6.48
C SER A 50 -3.27 5.50 -5.83
N VAL A 51 -2.43 4.48 -5.73
CA VAL A 51 -1.01 4.62 -5.33
C VAL A 51 -0.16 3.60 -6.08
N SER A 52 1.11 3.91 -6.31
CA SER A 52 2.02 3.06 -7.08
C SER A 52 3.49 3.43 -6.89
N SER A 53 4.39 2.81 -7.65
CA SER A 53 5.81 3.20 -7.68
C SER A 53 6.04 4.63 -8.16
N VAL A 54 5.09 5.22 -8.90
CA VAL A 54 5.17 6.62 -9.37
C VAL A 54 4.26 7.54 -8.56
N LEU A 55 3.13 7.04 -8.07
CA LEU A 55 2.21 7.72 -7.16
C LEU A 55 2.47 7.27 -5.71
N ASN A 56 3.73 7.38 -5.29
CA ASN A 56 4.20 6.80 -4.04
C ASN A 56 3.93 7.74 -2.87
N THR A 57 2.89 7.44 -2.10
CA THR A 57 2.52 8.20 -0.90
C THR A 57 2.06 7.27 0.22
N VAL A 58 2.39 7.60 1.47
CA VAL A 58 1.84 6.97 2.69
C VAL A 58 1.99 5.44 2.73
N GLY A 59 3.22 4.95 2.59
CA GLY A 59 3.56 3.56 2.87
C GLY A 59 2.94 2.55 1.90
N VAL A 60 2.89 2.89 0.60
CA VAL A 60 2.44 2.02 -0.49
C VAL A 60 3.01 0.61 -0.32
N ASN A 61 2.15 -0.40 -0.28
CA ASN A 61 2.64 -1.76 -0.19
C ASN A 61 3.26 -2.18 -1.53
N PRO A 62 4.56 -2.53 -1.58
CA PRO A 62 5.27 -2.95 -2.82
C PRO A 62 4.63 -4.12 -3.56
N ASP A 63 3.91 -4.94 -2.81
CA ASP A 63 3.31 -6.20 -3.24
C ASP A 63 1.90 -6.02 -3.80
N PHE A 64 1.29 -4.84 -3.62
CA PHE A 64 -0.11 -4.60 -4.01
C PHE A 64 -0.18 -3.77 -5.29
N ILE A 65 -1.15 -4.09 -6.13
CA ILE A 65 -1.67 -3.19 -7.16
C ILE A 65 -2.93 -2.54 -6.62
N TYR A 66 -2.97 -1.21 -6.67
CA TYR A 66 -4.04 -0.41 -6.09
C TYR A 66 -4.84 0.29 -7.18
N GLY A 67 -6.17 0.21 -7.05
CA GLY A 67 -7.11 0.97 -7.87
C GLY A 67 -8.11 1.71 -7.00
N ALA A 68 -8.75 2.73 -7.57
CA ALA A 68 -9.92 3.37 -6.99
C ALA A 68 -10.93 3.66 -8.10
N ALA A 69 -12.20 3.43 -7.82
CA ALA A 69 -13.30 3.85 -8.68
C ALA A 69 -14.28 4.69 -7.87
N ARG A 70 -14.74 5.80 -8.46
CA ARG A 70 -15.81 6.63 -7.93
C ARG A 70 -17.15 5.98 -8.22
N ILE A 71 -18.03 5.95 -7.23
CA ILE A 71 -19.39 5.43 -7.36
C ILE A 71 -20.39 6.34 -6.63
N ASP A 72 -21.67 6.07 -6.84
CA ASP A 72 -22.81 6.64 -6.15
C ASP A 72 -23.53 5.50 -5.43
N GLY A 73 -23.62 5.56 -4.10
CA GLY A 73 -24.22 4.50 -3.28
C GLY A 73 -25.68 4.18 -3.62
N SER A 74 -26.37 5.04 -4.38
CA SER A 74 -27.71 4.78 -4.90
C SER A 74 -27.77 4.01 -6.22
N GLY A 75 -26.63 3.82 -6.89
CA GLY A 75 -26.53 3.15 -8.18
C GLY A 75 -26.55 1.62 -8.10
N ILE A 76 -26.67 0.99 -9.28
CA ILE A 76 -26.52 -0.46 -9.45
C ILE A 76 -25.31 -0.69 -10.33
N TYR A 77 -24.36 -1.50 -9.85
CA TYR A 77 -23.08 -1.72 -10.53
C TYR A 77 -22.85 -3.20 -10.81
N ARG A 78 -22.25 -3.50 -11.95
CA ARG A 78 -21.74 -4.83 -12.28
C ARG A 78 -20.22 -4.81 -12.23
N LEU A 79 -19.64 -5.71 -11.45
CA LEU A 79 -18.22 -6.03 -11.48
C LEU A 79 -18.04 -7.36 -12.19
N SER A 80 -17.21 -7.40 -13.22
CA SER A 80 -16.96 -8.63 -13.96
C SER A 80 -15.51 -8.76 -14.38
N GLY A 81 -15.06 -10.00 -14.61
CA GLY A 81 -13.73 -10.27 -15.12
C GLY A 81 -13.17 -11.62 -14.69
N THR A 82 -11.86 -11.68 -14.46
CA THR A 82 -11.14 -12.90 -14.05
C THR A 82 -10.23 -12.60 -12.86
N ARG A 83 -10.35 -13.37 -11.79
CA ARG A 83 -9.68 -13.17 -10.50
C ARG A 83 -8.13 -13.14 -10.58
N GLY A 84 -7.55 -13.87 -11.53
CA GLY A 84 -6.09 -14.04 -11.61
C GLY A 84 -5.54 -14.89 -10.47
N ASP A 85 -4.21 -14.95 -10.37
CA ASP A 85 -3.51 -15.91 -9.50
C ASP A 85 -2.83 -15.25 -8.28
N GLY A 86 -3.04 -13.95 -8.06
CA GLY A 86 -2.51 -13.26 -6.88
C GLY A 86 -3.12 -13.75 -5.56
N VAL A 87 -2.49 -13.39 -4.44
CA VAL A 87 -2.77 -13.89 -3.09
C VAL A 87 -4.19 -13.56 -2.61
N PHE A 88 -4.67 -12.35 -2.89
CA PHE A 88 -6.04 -11.92 -2.63
C PHE A 88 -6.42 -10.71 -3.48
N VAL A 89 -7.72 -10.54 -3.71
CA VAL A 89 -8.30 -9.31 -4.27
C VAL A 89 -9.38 -8.80 -3.33
N PHE A 90 -9.15 -7.63 -2.74
CA PHE A 90 -10.12 -6.95 -1.89
C PHE A 90 -10.65 -5.70 -2.56
N LEU A 91 -11.97 -5.55 -2.51
CA LEU A 91 -12.69 -4.34 -2.88
C LEU A 91 -13.30 -3.76 -1.61
N ASP A 92 -12.83 -2.58 -1.22
CA ASP A 92 -13.30 -1.86 -0.05
C ASP A 92 -14.30 -0.78 -0.48
N LEU A 93 -15.55 -0.90 -0.04
CA LEU A 93 -16.62 0.06 -0.28
C LEU A 93 -16.56 1.11 0.82
N VAL A 94 -16.34 2.37 0.46
CA VAL A 94 -16.03 3.43 1.44
C VAL A 94 -17.05 4.54 1.38
N ALA A 95 -17.56 4.96 2.54
CA ALA A 95 -18.44 6.12 2.68
C ALA A 95 -17.66 7.44 2.70
N GLY A 96 -16.84 7.65 1.67
CA GLY A 96 -15.84 8.70 1.58
C GLY A 96 -14.74 8.28 0.60
N GLY A 97 -13.56 8.85 0.75
CA GLY A 97 -12.41 8.48 -0.07
C GLY A 97 -11.14 9.23 0.31
N LEU A 98 -10.02 8.75 -0.23
CA LEU A 98 -8.73 9.46 -0.19
C LEU A 98 -8.57 10.43 -1.37
N GLY A 99 -9.62 10.63 -2.17
CA GLY A 99 -9.61 11.54 -3.32
C GLY A 99 -9.87 13.00 -2.95
N PRO A 100 -9.85 13.90 -3.94
CA PRO A 100 -10.07 15.33 -3.73
C PRO A 100 -11.56 15.68 -3.52
N MET A 101 -12.47 14.91 -4.08
CA MET A 101 -13.91 15.23 -4.10
C MET A 101 -14.67 14.65 -2.91
N GLU A 102 -14.09 13.68 -2.20
CA GLU A 102 -14.66 13.08 -1.01
C GLU A 102 -13.94 13.59 0.24
N ASP A 103 -14.62 13.53 1.38
CA ASP A 103 -13.98 13.58 2.68
C ASP A 103 -13.62 12.16 3.13
N LEU A 104 -12.74 12.04 4.14
CA LEU A 104 -12.43 10.76 4.74
C LEU A 104 -13.69 10.16 5.37
N GLY A 105 -13.88 8.86 5.19
CA GLY A 105 -15.02 8.15 5.76
C GLY A 105 -14.71 6.68 6.00
N PRO A 106 -15.57 5.97 6.76
CA PRO A 106 -15.35 4.58 7.12
C PRO A 106 -15.57 3.65 5.92
N SER A 107 -14.97 2.47 6.00
CA SER A 107 -15.41 1.32 5.20
C SER A 107 -16.85 0.97 5.61
N VAL A 108 -17.70 0.72 4.61
CA VAL A 108 -19.10 0.33 4.76
C VAL A 108 -19.39 -1.04 4.15
N GLY A 109 -18.38 -1.67 3.55
CA GLY A 109 -18.46 -3.03 3.04
C GLY A 109 -17.13 -3.46 2.46
N VAL A 110 -16.85 -4.76 2.50
CA VAL A 110 -15.67 -5.36 1.88
C VAL A 110 -16.11 -6.57 1.09
N ILE A 111 -15.64 -6.66 -0.15
CA ILE A 111 -15.78 -7.85 -0.99
C ILE A 111 -14.41 -8.49 -1.08
N ASP A 112 -14.31 -9.70 -0.54
CA ASP A 112 -13.20 -10.62 -0.79
C ASP A 112 -13.55 -11.45 -2.02
N LEU A 113 -12.84 -11.23 -3.12
CA LEU A 113 -13.13 -11.92 -4.37
C LEU A 113 -12.87 -13.43 -4.28
N ASP A 114 -12.07 -13.88 -3.31
CA ASP A 114 -11.82 -15.31 -3.05
C ASP A 114 -13.00 -15.98 -2.32
N ALA A 115 -13.87 -15.20 -1.70
CA ALA A 115 -15.11 -15.67 -1.09
C ALA A 115 -16.31 -15.65 -2.06
N CYS A 116 -16.10 -15.15 -3.28
CA CYS A 116 -17.11 -15.09 -4.33
C CYS A 116 -17.15 -16.40 -5.14
N THR A 117 -18.25 -16.58 -5.86
CA THR A 117 -18.44 -17.66 -6.83
C THR A 117 -17.56 -17.42 -8.06
N LEU A 118 -16.52 -18.25 -8.22
CA LEU A 118 -15.63 -18.20 -9.36
C LEU A 118 -15.95 -19.32 -10.35
N GLY A 119 -16.18 -18.96 -11.61
CA GLY A 119 -16.36 -19.89 -12.72
C GLY A 119 -15.04 -20.53 -13.19
N PRO A 120 -15.10 -21.35 -14.25
CA PRO A 120 -13.90 -21.86 -14.92
C PRO A 120 -12.95 -20.72 -15.25
N ASP A 121 -11.65 -20.96 -15.08
CA ASP A 121 -10.57 -19.98 -15.27
C ASP A 121 -10.56 -18.77 -14.30
N GLY A 122 -11.42 -18.77 -13.28
CA GLY A 122 -11.52 -17.71 -12.27
C GLY A 122 -12.42 -16.55 -12.69
N ALA A 123 -13.34 -16.78 -13.63
CA ALA A 123 -14.30 -15.78 -14.06
C ALA A 123 -15.25 -15.40 -12.90
N PHE A 124 -15.58 -14.12 -12.76
CA PHE A 124 -16.56 -13.66 -11.77
C PHE A 124 -17.54 -12.67 -12.39
N ASP A 125 -18.74 -12.63 -11.80
CA ASP A 125 -19.80 -11.70 -12.14
C ASP A 125 -20.56 -11.33 -10.86
N ILE A 126 -20.48 -10.05 -10.49
CA ILE A 126 -21.00 -9.55 -9.22
C ILE A 126 -21.90 -8.35 -9.51
N LEU A 127 -23.10 -8.37 -8.94
CA LEU A 127 -24.01 -7.23 -8.94
C LEU A 127 -23.98 -6.52 -7.57
N LEU A 128 -23.80 -5.21 -7.56
CA LEU A 128 -23.77 -4.37 -6.37
C LEU A 128 -24.95 -3.41 -6.37
N GLY A 129 -25.67 -3.34 -5.25
CA GLY A 129 -26.82 -2.45 -5.09
C GLY A 129 -28.11 -3.01 -5.70
N GLY A 130 -29.16 -2.19 -5.64
CA GLY A 130 -30.50 -2.58 -6.08
C GLY A 130 -31.09 -3.76 -5.29
N GLU A 131 -32.18 -4.33 -5.83
CA GLU A 131 -32.70 -5.63 -5.40
C GLU A 131 -32.00 -6.74 -6.17
N ARG A 132 -31.75 -7.89 -5.54
CA ARG A 132 -31.19 -9.06 -6.22
C ARG A 132 -32.16 -9.54 -7.32
N PRO A 133 -31.76 -9.54 -8.60
CA PRO A 133 -32.60 -10.10 -9.66
C PRO A 133 -32.78 -11.61 -9.48
N GLU A 134 -33.98 -12.13 -9.73
CA GLU A 134 -34.29 -13.57 -9.60
C GLU A 134 -33.43 -14.43 -10.55
N ASP A 135 -33.04 -13.87 -11.70
CA ASP A 135 -32.28 -14.52 -12.76
C ASP A 135 -30.76 -14.25 -12.70
N HIS A 136 -30.28 -13.50 -11.70
CA HIS A 136 -28.84 -13.26 -11.55
C HIS A 136 -28.13 -14.49 -10.98
N ALA A 137 -27.37 -15.16 -11.85
CA ALA A 137 -26.61 -16.36 -11.51
C ALA A 137 -25.30 -16.07 -10.73
N GLY A 138 -24.80 -14.83 -10.81
CA GLY A 138 -23.60 -14.41 -10.09
C GLY A 138 -23.86 -14.05 -8.63
N ASP A 139 -22.82 -13.56 -7.96
CA ASP A 139 -22.98 -13.04 -6.60
C ASP A 139 -23.67 -11.68 -6.63
N TRP A 140 -24.36 -11.37 -5.55
CA TRP A 140 -25.00 -10.07 -5.34
C TRP A 140 -24.68 -9.57 -3.94
N PHE A 141 -24.35 -8.29 -3.83
CA PHE A 141 -24.14 -7.62 -2.55
C PHE A 141 -24.99 -6.34 -2.49
N PRO A 142 -25.61 -6.02 -1.35
CA PRO A 142 -26.22 -4.72 -1.15
C PRO A 142 -25.13 -3.63 -1.17
N LEU A 143 -25.49 -2.43 -1.63
CA LEU A 143 -24.62 -1.26 -1.60
C LEU A 143 -25.11 -0.29 -0.53
N ASP A 144 -24.25 0.08 0.42
CA ASP A 144 -24.58 1.12 1.40
C ASP A 144 -24.80 2.45 0.65
N PRO A 145 -25.93 3.15 0.87
CA PRO A 145 -26.22 4.41 0.17
C PRO A 145 -25.17 5.52 0.39
N ARG A 146 -24.32 5.39 1.41
CA ARG A 146 -23.24 6.32 1.69
C ARG A 146 -21.97 6.03 0.90
N ALA A 147 -21.84 4.88 0.23
CA ALA A 147 -20.64 4.49 -0.48
C ALA A 147 -20.35 5.46 -1.65
N LEU A 148 -19.13 6.00 -1.70
CA LEU A 148 -18.67 6.97 -2.71
C LEU A 148 -17.46 6.47 -3.51
N THR A 149 -16.73 5.50 -2.97
CA THR A 149 -15.52 4.96 -3.58
C THR A 149 -15.44 3.44 -3.41
N ILE A 150 -14.95 2.74 -4.43
CA ILE A 150 -14.47 1.36 -4.34
C ILE A 150 -12.95 1.37 -4.42
N GLY A 151 -12.28 0.99 -3.33
CA GLY A 151 -10.83 0.80 -3.29
C GLY A 151 -10.46 -0.63 -3.65
N LEU A 152 -9.64 -0.83 -4.67
CA LEU A 152 -9.14 -2.13 -5.11
C LEU A 152 -7.74 -2.37 -4.55
N ARG A 153 -7.51 -3.56 -3.97
CA ARG A 153 -6.18 -4.07 -3.62
C ARG A 153 -6.02 -5.48 -4.18
N HIS A 154 -5.03 -5.67 -5.05
CA HIS A 154 -4.63 -6.99 -5.54
C HIS A 154 -3.21 -7.31 -5.06
N ALA A 155 -3.08 -8.34 -4.21
CA ALA A 155 -1.82 -8.69 -3.58
C ALA A 155 -1.05 -9.78 -4.32
N TYR A 156 0.27 -9.65 -4.42
CA TYR A 156 1.16 -10.62 -5.04
C TYR A 156 2.35 -10.91 -4.14
N TYR A 157 2.75 -12.19 -4.05
CA TYR A 157 4.05 -12.54 -3.48
C TYR A 157 5.15 -12.56 -4.55
N ASP A 158 4.93 -13.32 -5.62
CA ASP A 158 5.87 -13.42 -6.73
C ASP A 158 5.46 -12.46 -7.85
N TRP A 159 6.27 -11.42 -8.06
CA TRP A 159 5.91 -10.34 -8.96
C TRP A 159 6.13 -10.74 -10.42
N GLY A 160 5.09 -10.61 -11.24
CA GLY A 160 5.18 -10.93 -12.66
C GLY A 160 5.06 -12.42 -12.98
N VAL A 161 4.67 -13.24 -12.00
CA VAL A 161 4.35 -14.66 -12.18
C VAL A 161 2.84 -14.86 -12.03
N GLY A 162 2.27 -15.74 -12.87
CA GLY A 162 0.84 -16.02 -12.90
C GLY A 162 0.03 -15.02 -13.74
N ARG A 163 -1.29 -15.17 -13.73
CA ARG A 163 -2.23 -14.30 -14.43
C ARG A 163 -2.64 -13.12 -13.55
N ASP A 164 -2.61 -11.92 -14.11
CA ASP A 164 -3.11 -10.72 -13.45
C ASP A 164 -4.65 -10.71 -13.35
N LEU A 165 -5.16 -9.96 -12.36
CA LEU A 165 -6.57 -9.63 -12.26
C LEU A 165 -7.01 -8.87 -13.52
N ARG A 166 -8.17 -9.26 -14.05
CA ARG A 166 -8.93 -8.45 -15.01
C ARG A 166 -10.25 -8.11 -14.37
N ILE A 167 -10.58 -6.83 -14.31
CA ILE A 167 -11.80 -6.35 -13.69
C ILE A 167 -12.35 -5.17 -14.49
N ALA A 168 -13.66 -5.15 -14.68
CA ALA A 168 -14.43 -4.02 -15.16
C ALA A 168 -15.46 -3.62 -14.10
N ILE A 169 -15.85 -2.35 -14.10
CA ILE A 169 -16.97 -1.82 -13.34
C ILE A 169 -17.89 -1.08 -14.29
N GLU A 170 -19.19 -1.38 -14.22
CA GLU A 170 -20.21 -0.77 -15.07
C GLU A 170 -21.39 -0.34 -14.21
N ARG A 171 -21.88 0.91 -14.37
CA ARG A 171 -23.17 1.31 -13.80
C ARG A 171 -24.29 0.83 -14.73
N VAL A 172 -25.17 -0.04 -14.26
CA VAL A 172 -26.15 -0.75 -15.11
C VAL A 172 -27.58 -0.22 -15.01
N ASP A 173 -27.88 0.64 -14.02
CA ASP A 173 -29.18 1.31 -13.88
C ASP A 173 -29.31 2.59 -14.74
N ARG A 174 -28.25 2.97 -15.46
CA ARG A 174 -28.22 4.12 -16.37
C ARG A 174 -27.69 3.73 -17.74
N ARG A 175 -28.03 4.53 -18.75
CA ARG A 175 -27.45 4.37 -20.09
C ARG A 175 -26.02 4.86 -20.11
N VAL A 176 -25.16 4.13 -20.79
CA VAL A 176 -23.80 4.57 -21.09
C VAL A 176 -23.85 5.79 -22.03
N GLY A 177 -23.15 6.87 -21.67
CA GLY A 177 -23.03 8.06 -22.50
C GLY A 177 -22.71 9.32 -21.69
N GLY A 178 -21.54 9.90 -21.92
CA GLY A 178 -21.10 11.13 -21.26
C GLY A 178 -21.53 12.40 -22.00
N GLY A 179 -21.61 13.50 -21.25
CA GLY A 179 -21.72 14.86 -21.77
C GLY A 179 -20.44 15.66 -21.56
N LEU A 180 -20.39 16.88 -22.09
CA LEU A 180 -19.36 17.84 -21.72
C LEU A 180 -19.46 18.15 -20.22
N VAL A 181 -18.34 18.07 -19.50
CA VAL A 181 -18.28 18.55 -18.11
C VAL A 181 -18.49 20.07 -18.12
N PRO A 182 -19.52 20.61 -17.43
CA PRO A 182 -19.78 22.04 -17.43
C PRO A 182 -18.59 22.85 -16.88
N ALA A 183 -18.36 24.05 -17.40
CA ALA A 183 -17.24 24.90 -16.98
C ALA A 183 -17.21 25.15 -15.45
N ALA A 184 -18.36 25.36 -14.83
CA ALA A 184 -18.46 25.54 -13.39
C ALA A 184 -18.03 24.30 -12.59
N GLU A 185 -18.35 23.10 -13.09
CA GLU A 185 -17.94 21.84 -12.48
C GLU A 185 -16.43 21.61 -12.63
N ILE A 186 -15.84 21.98 -13.77
CA ILE A 186 -14.39 21.94 -13.96
C ILE A 186 -13.69 22.83 -12.93
N VAL A 187 -14.15 24.08 -12.77
CA VAL A 187 -13.59 25.02 -11.78
C VAL A 187 -13.71 24.44 -10.37
N HIS A 188 -14.88 23.93 -10.00
CA HIS A 188 -15.11 23.32 -8.70
C HIS A 188 -14.14 22.14 -8.42
N ARG A 189 -13.96 21.22 -9.38
CA ARG A 189 -13.05 20.08 -9.25
C ARG A 189 -11.60 20.51 -9.12
N LEU A 190 -11.18 21.54 -9.87
CA LEU A 190 -9.82 22.09 -9.77
C LEU A 190 -9.58 22.76 -8.41
N ASP A 191 -10.57 23.48 -7.87
CA ASP A 191 -10.48 24.06 -6.52
C ASP A 191 -10.35 22.96 -5.46
N ARG A 192 -11.16 21.90 -5.54
CA ARG A 192 -11.07 20.73 -4.66
C ARG A 192 -9.73 20.02 -4.78
N LEU A 193 -9.19 19.87 -5.99
CA LEU A 193 -7.87 19.28 -6.22
C LEU A 193 -6.73 20.14 -5.64
N SER A 194 -6.83 21.46 -5.75
CA SER A 194 -5.85 22.37 -5.17
C SER A 194 -5.83 22.28 -3.63
N ALA A 195 -7.00 22.26 -2.99
CA ALA A 195 -7.14 22.09 -1.54
C ALA A 195 -6.72 20.69 -1.07
N PHE A 196 -6.92 19.67 -1.90
CA PHE A 196 -6.54 18.29 -1.62
C PHE A 196 -5.04 18.14 -1.32
N VAL A 197 -4.17 18.86 -2.06
CA VAL A 197 -2.72 18.75 -1.89
C VAL A 197 -2.29 19.06 -0.46
N GLU A 198 -2.83 20.14 0.12
CA GLU A 198 -2.53 20.53 1.50
C GLU A 198 -3.10 19.52 2.50
N ARG A 199 -4.38 19.14 2.34
CA ARG A 199 -5.05 18.16 3.23
C ARG A 199 -4.29 16.83 3.26
N TYR A 200 -3.90 16.32 2.10
CA TYR A 200 -3.23 15.03 1.98
C TYR A 200 -1.76 15.11 2.42
N ALA A 201 -1.06 16.21 2.18
CA ALA A 201 0.29 16.42 2.71
C ALA A 201 0.29 16.47 4.24
N ALA A 202 -0.69 17.14 4.85
CA ALA A 202 -0.87 17.14 6.30
C ALA A 202 -1.09 15.71 6.84
N PHE A 203 -1.89 14.90 6.14
CA PHE A 203 -2.13 13.50 6.47
C PHE A 203 -0.84 12.68 6.36
N ALA A 204 -0.15 12.73 5.23
CA ALA A 204 1.06 11.95 4.95
C ALA A 204 2.20 12.28 5.94
N LEU A 205 2.56 13.56 6.07
CA LEU A 205 3.67 14.00 6.93
C LEU A 205 3.32 13.88 8.42
N GLY A 206 2.02 13.87 8.75
CA GLY A 206 1.54 13.71 10.11
C GLY A 206 1.90 12.36 10.74
N TYR A 207 2.09 11.28 9.96
CA TYR A 207 2.46 9.97 10.51
C TYR A 207 3.84 9.98 11.17
N GLY A 208 4.87 10.40 10.44
CA GLY A 208 6.23 10.48 10.96
C GLY A 208 6.32 11.43 12.15
N GLN A 209 5.67 12.60 12.07
CA GLN A 209 5.61 13.55 13.16
C GLN A 209 4.99 12.95 14.43
N ARG A 210 3.82 12.29 14.30
CA ARG A 210 3.11 11.65 15.42
C ARG A 210 3.97 10.57 16.08
N GLN A 211 4.57 9.69 15.29
CA GLN A 211 5.40 8.61 15.83
C GLN A 211 6.63 9.10 16.57
N ARG A 212 7.30 10.16 16.06
CA ARG A 212 8.41 10.80 16.79
C ARG A 212 7.92 11.36 18.12
N ALA A 213 6.80 12.09 18.13
CA ALA A 213 6.24 12.68 19.34
C ALA A 213 5.81 11.63 20.37
N GLN A 214 5.35 10.46 19.92
CA GLN A 214 4.94 9.34 20.78
C GLN A 214 6.11 8.42 21.20
N GLY A 215 7.33 8.68 20.74
CA GLY A 215 8.51 7.90 21.11
C GLY A 215 8.64 6.55 20.40
N PHE A 216 8.08 6.41 19.20
CA PHE A 216 8.20 5.21 18.35
C PHE A 216 9.45 5.21 17.47
N VAL A 217 10.54 5.85 17.93
CA VAL A 217 11.86 5.71 17.30
C VAL A 217 12.54 4.46 17.84
N ASN A 218 12.96 3.57 16.94
CA ASN A 218 13.48 2.23 17.20
C ASN A 218 12.54 1.37 18.06
N ARG A 219 11.23 1.65 17.96
CA ARG A 219 10.15 0.95 18.65
C ARG A 219 8.95 0.88 17.71
N LEU A 220 8.06 -0.08 17.94
CA LEU A 220 6.90 -0.30 17.10
C LEU A 220 5.63 -0.07 17.90
N GLU A 221 4.66 0.56 17.25
CA GLU A 221 3.28 0.60 17.68
C GLU A 221 2.50 -0.51 16.97
N TYR A 222 1.46 -1.01 17.64
CA TYR A 222 0.44 -1.83 17.02
C TYR A 222 -0.71 -0.94 16.53
N ASP A 223 -1.12 -1.08 15.28
CA ASP A 223 -2.28 -0.40 14.69
C ASP A 223 -3.10 -1.43 13.88
N ASP A 224 -4.40 -1.20 13.72
CA ASP A 224 -5.29 -1.99 12.86
C ASP A 224 -5.71 -1.21 11.59
N TRP A 225 -5.35 0.08 11.50
CA TRP A 225 -5.66 1.00 10.41
C TRP A 225 -7.16 1.08 10.04
N ALA A 226 -8.06 0.65 10.93
CA ALA A 226 -9.49 0.62 10.65
C ALA A 226 -10.02 2.02 10.25
N GLY A 227 -10.73 2.08 9.12
CA GLY A 227 -11.33 3.32 8.60
C GLY A 227 -10.33 4.37 8.04
N ARG A 228 -9.04 4.04 7.92
CA ARG A 228 -7.98 4.97 7.48
C ARG A 228 -7.20 4.48 6.25
N GLY A 229 -7.77 3.54 5.48
CA GLY A 229 -7.14 2.96 4.29
C GLY A 229 -6.33 1.68 4.53
N GLY A 230 -6.42 1.08 5.72
CA GLY A 230 -5.91 -0.27 5.98
C GLY A 230 -6.82 -1.38 5.45
N VAL A 231 -6.33 -2.62 5.54
CA VAL A 231 -7.10 -3.84 5.33
C VAL A 231 -7.69 -4.26 6.67
N ALA A 232 -9.01 -4.45 6.72
CA ALA A 232 -9.69 -4.87 7.95
C ALA A 232 -9.11 -6.19 8.49
N GLY A 233 -8.85 -6.25 9.80
CA GLY A 233 -8.32 -7.44 10.47
C GLY A 233 -6.82 -7.71 10.22
N GLN A 234 -6.10 -6.80 9.57
CA GLN A 234 -4.65 -6.88 9.42
C GLN A 234 -3.95 -6.34 10.67
N HIS A 235 -2.97 -7.09 11.19
CA HIS A 235 -2.10 -6.60 12.26
C HIS A 235 -0.98 -5.75 11.63
N TYR A 236 -0.85 -4.49 12.05
CA TYR A 236 0.25 -3.62 11.65
C TYR A 236 1.19 -3.37 12.81
N TYR A 237 2.48 -3.56 12.57
CA TYR A 237 3.55 -3.11 13.46
C TYR A 237 4.37 -2.07 12.73
N GLN A 238 4.37 -0.83 13.23
CA GLN A 238 4.97 0.29 12.52
C GLN A 238 5.72 1.24 13.46
N GLY A 239 6.74 1.89 12.96
CA GLY A 239 7.56 2.81 13.76
C GLY A 239 8.70 3.38 12.94
N ILE A 240 9.56 4.16 13.58
CA ILE A 240 10.71 4.80 12.91
C ILE A 240 11.95 3.96 13.18
N PHE A 241 12.69 3.58 12.15
CA PHE A 241 14.06 3.09 12.35
C PHE A 241 15.01 4.28 12.30
N ARG A 242 16.04 4.27 13.14
CA ARG A 242 17.13 5.24 13.16
C ARG A 242 18.43 4.55 13.55
N LEU A 243 19.41 4.59 12.65
CA LEU A 243 20.73 4.00 12.81
C LEU A 243 21.81 5.08 12.84
N LYS A 244 22.86 4.87 13.63
CA LYS A 244 24.12 5.60 13.51
C LYS A 244 25.02 4.91 12.48
N PRO A 245 26.05 5.61 11.96
CA PRO A 245 27.07 4.97 11.14
C PRO A 245 27.67 3.75 11.86
N GLY A 246 27.76 2.62 11.16
CA GLY A 246 28.29 1.37 11.70
C GLY A 246 27.30 0.55 12.57
N GLU A 247 26.04 0.97 12.67
CA GLU A 247 24.98 0.18 13.32
C GLU A 247 24.15 -0.61 12.30
N ALA A 248 23.61 -1.73 12.74
CA ALA A 248 22.57 -2.50 12.04
C ALA A 248 21.42 -2.80 13.01
N MET A 249 20.19 -2.86 12.51
CA MET A 249 19.02 -3.27 13.29
C MET A 249 18.55 -4.65 12.85
N ILE A 250 18.44 -5.57 13.80
CA ILE A 250 17.81 -6.87 13.62
C ILE A 250 16.34 -6.76 14.00
N ILE A 251 15.47 -7.19 13.10
CA ILE A 251 14.05 -7.45 13.33
C ILE A 251 13.91 -8.96 13.55
N ASP A 252 13.28 -9.39 14.65
CA ASP A 252 13.04 -10.80 14.95
C ASP A 252 11.60 -11.03 15.38
N THR A 253 10.89 -11.92 14.68
CA THR A 253 9.50 -12.30 14.99
C THR A 253 9.20 -13.75 14.64
N ALA A 254 8.20 -14.32 15.32
CA ALA A 254 7.59 -15.56 14.87
C ALA A 254 6.73 -15.28 13.62
N VAL A 255 6.57 -16.26 12.74
CA VAL A 255 5.55 -16.22 11.69
C VAL A 255 4.29 -16.87 12.24
N PRO A 256 3.08 -16.29 12.05
CA PRO A 256 1.84 -16.95 12.46
C PRO A 256 1.68 -18.33 11.80
N ASP A 257 1.13 -19.30 12.54
CA ASP A 257 0.89 -20.67 12.04
C ASP A 257 0.00 -20.68 10.78
N GLN A 258 -0.98 -19.78 10.73
CA GLN A 258 -1.78 -19.52 9.55
C GLN A 258 -1.71 -18.03 9.24
N VAL A 259 -1.35 -17.70 8.00
CA VAL A 259 -1.33 -16.33 7.49
C VAL A 259 -1.58 -16.34 6.00
N ARG A 260 -2.52 -15.51 5.53
CA ARG A 260 -2.82 -15.37 4.10
C ARG A 260 -1.78 -14.54 3.39
N TYR A 261 -1.39 -13.42 4.00
CA TYR A 261 -0.38 -12.52 3.45
C TYR A 261 0.44 -11.85 4.56
N TRP A 262 1.72 -11.62 4.30
CA TRP A 262 2.57 -10.81 5.18
C TRP A 262 3.75 -10.21 4.44
N ASN A 263 4.20 -9.06 4.93
CA ASN A 263 5.45 -8.47 4.51
C ASN A 263 6.07 -7.59 5.60
N VAL A 264 7.30 -7.17 5.33
CA VAL A 264 7.99 -6.07 5.99
C VAL A 264 8.48 -5.10 4.93
N GLN A 265 8.38 -3.80 5.17
CA GLN A 265 8.87 -2.76 4.27
C GLN A 265 9.48 -1.58 5.02
N LEU A 266 10.36 -0.89 4.33
CA LEU A 266 10.91 0.40 4.73
C LEU A 266 10.28 1.52 3.91
N ASN A 267 10.04 2.64 4.58
CA ASN A 267 9.65 3.91 3.99
C ASN A 267 10.69 4.97 4.38
N ASP A 268 10.76 6.02 3.58
CA ASP A 268 11.59 7.20 3.83
C ASP A 268 11.04 8.03 5.02
N PRO A 269 11.75 9.08 5.46
CA PRO A 269 11.28 9.97 6.55
C PRO A 269 9.95 10.67 6.28
N LEU A 270 9.53 10.77 5.02
CA LEU A 270 8.23 11.32 4.58
C LEU A 270 7.14 10.26 4.51
N TRP A 271 7.43 9.04 4.98
CA TRP A 271 6.53 7.90 4.96
C TRP A 271 6.21 7.35 3.56
N ASN A 272 6.98 7.68 2.53
CA ASN A 272 6.84 7.05 1.21
C ASN A 272 7.72 5.81 1.13
N THR A 273 7.24 4.76 0.47
CA THR A 273 7.97 3.50 0.45
C THR A 273 9.27 3.65 -0.32
N ILE A 274 10.38 3.21 0.26
CA ILE A 274 11.69 3.30 -0.39
C ILE A 274 11.65 2.51 -1.68
N ASP A 275 12.27 3.01 -2.75
CA ASP A 275 12.23 2.46 -4.11
C ASP A 275 12.46 0.94 -4.13
N TRP A 276 11.36 0.21 -4.08
CA TRP A 276 11.34 -1.24 -3.94
C TRP A 276 11.60 -1.92 -5.28
N MET A 277 11.71 -1.19 -6.39
CA MET A 277 12.06 -1.80 -7.67
C MET A 277 13.56 -1.93 -7.83
N ASN A 278 14.34 -1.04 -7.19
CA ASN A 278 15.79 -0.98 -7.33
C ASN A 278 16.55 -1.26 -6.02
N HIS A 279 15.83 -1.37 -4.90
CA HIS A 279 16.37 -1.74 -3.61
C HIS A 279 15.56 -2.89 -3.01
N GLN A 280 16.20 -3.73 -2.20
CA GLN A 280 15.52 -4.69 -1.35
C GLN A 280 14.98 -3.99 -0.09
N SER A 281 14.15 -2.96 -0.28
CA SER A 281 13.56 -2.18 0.82
C SER A 281 12.35 -2.87 1.46
N SER A 282 11.99 -4.07 0.99
CA SER A 282 10.83 -4.84 1.43
C SER A 282 11.01 -6.32 1.13
N LEU A 283 10.39 -7.14 1.97
CA LEU A 283 10.38 -8.60 1.86
C LEU A 283 9.00 -9.14 2.20
N ASN A 284 8.53 -10.10 1.42
CA ASN A 284 7.29 -10.83 1.63
C ASN A 284 7.59 -12.34 1.77
N ALA A 285 6.56 -13.17 1.96
CA ALA A 285 6.76 -14.60 2.22
C ALA A 285 7.49 -15.38 1.11
N ALA A 286 7.36 -14.99 -0.17
CA ALA A 286 8.08 -15.66 -1.25
C ALA A 286 9.54 -15.21 -1.37
N GLN A 287 9.87 -14.05 -0.81
CA GLN A 287 11.19 -13.43 -0.92
C GLN A 287 12.05 -13.66 0.33
N ALA A 288 11.41 -13.75 1.49
CA ALA A 288 12.05 -13.95 2.77
C ALA A 288 12.56 -15.40 2.93
N ARG A 289 13.64 -15.55 3.69
CA ARG A 289 14.15 -16.83 4.17
C ARG A 289 13.92 -16.95 5.67
N LEU A 290 13.20 -17.97 6.12
CA LEU A 290 13.13 -18.27 7.55
C LEU A 290 14.42 -18.98 7.97
N ASP A 291 14.88 -18.72 9.19
CA ASP A 291 16.01 -19.46 9.76
C ASP A 291 15.58 -20.89 10.15
N GLY A 292 16.51 -21.77 10.52
CA GLY A 292 16.22 -23.17 10.85
C GLY A 292 15.28 -23.38 12.04
N ASP A 293 15.04 -22.36 12.86
CA ASP A 293 14.05 -22.35 13.94
C ASP A 293 12.65 -21.86 13.50
N GLY A 294 12.46 -21.61 12.21
CA GLY A 294 11.19 -21.17 11.62
C GLY A 294 10.85 -19.69 11.86
N ARG A 295 11.76 -18.91 12.46
CA ARG A 295 11.52 -17.48 12.73
C ARG A 295 11.93 -16.61 11.54
N PHE A 296 11.26 -15.47 11.42
CA PHE A 296 11.64 -14.46 10.45
C PHE A 296 12.59 -13.47 11.11
N ARG A 297 13.82 -13.38 10.57
CA ARG A 297 14.81 -12.38 10.95
C ARG A 297 15.25 -11.56 9.76
N ALA A 298 15.15 -10.24 9.87
CA ALA A 298 15.61 -9.31 8.85
C ALA A 298 16.59 -8.29 9.43
N VAL A 299 17.44 -7.73 8.59
CA VAL A 299 18.46 -6.76 8.99
C VAL A 299 18.28 -5.47 8.22
N ILE A 300 18.09 -4.35 8.91
CA ILE A 300 18.25 -3.01 8.33
C ILE A 300 19.71 -2.59 8.52
N ALA A 301 20.40 -2.28 7.43
CA ALA A 301 21.78 -1.79 7.43
C ALA A 301 22.00 -0.90 6.21
N LEU A 302 22.86 0.12 6.32
CA LEU A 302 23.16 1.06 5.23
C LEU A 302 23.90 0.38 4.07
N ASP A 303 24.83 -0.51 4.39
CA ASP A 303 25.59 -1.32 3.43
C ASP A 303 25.07 -2.77 3.47
N ASP A 304 25.16 -3.49 2.34
CA ASP A 304 24.72 -4.89 2.26
C ASP A 304 25.54 -5.77 3.23
N PRO A 305 24.91 -6.35 4.27
CA PRO A 305 25.61 -7.18 5.24
C PRO A 305 25.82 -8.62 4.74
N GLY A 306 25.41 -8.94 3.50
CA GLY A 306 25.56 -10.27 2.91
C GLY A 306 24.58 -11.30 3.47
N VAL A 307 23.43 -10.88 4.01
CA VAL A 307 22.37 -11.79 4.50
C VAL A 307 21.15 -11.78 3.57
N PRO A 308 20.39 -12.89 3.43
CA PRO A 308 19.25 -12.94 2.52
C PRO A 308 18.20 -11.86 2.80
N ASN A 309 17.82 -11.71 4.08
CA ASN A 309 16.76 -10.81 4.53
C ASN A 309 17.30 -9.42 4.89
N TRP A 310 18.14 -8.85 4.05
CA TRP A 310 18.55 -7.46 4.18
C TRP A 310 17.41 -6.52 3.77
N LEU A 311 17.20 -5.45 4.51
CA LEU A 311 16.31 -4.36 4.17
C LEU A 311 17.16 -3.11 3.92
N ASP A 312 17.29 -2.76 2.65
CA ASP A 312 18.10 -1.64 2.20
C ASP A 312 17.34 -0.32 2.37
N PRO A 313 17.82 0.61 3.23
CA PRO A 313 17.19 1.91 3.42
C PRO A 313 17.60 2.94 2.34
N ALA A 314 18.27 2.52 1.26
CA ALA A 314 18.69 3.33 0.13
C ALA A 314 19.50 4.57 0.58
N GLY A 315 20.50 4.35 1.43
CA GLY A 315 21.38 5.38 1.96
C GLY A 315 20.80 6.24 3.09
N ARG A 316 19.57 5.97 3.54
CA ARG A 316 18.93 6.72 4.63
C ARG A 316 19.20 6.06 5.98
N ASN A 317 19.67 6.83 6.94
CA ASN A 317 19.89 6.36 8.30
C ASN A 317 18.61 6.40 9.15
N GLU A 318 17.56 7.08 8.68
CA GLU A 318 16.24 7.15 9.29
C GLU A 318 15.15 6.94 8.24
N GLY A 319 14.06 6.30 8.66
CA GLY A 319 12.84 6.14 7.90
C GLY A 319 11.78 5.45 8.76
N SER A 320 10.67 5.01 8.17
CA SER A 320 9.72 4.14 8.90
C SER A 320 9.82 2.68 8.46
N LEU A 321 9.55 1.80 9.40
CA LEU A 321 9.41 0.37 9.24
C LEU A 321 7.93 0.04 9.35
N MET A 322 7.43 -0.83 8.49
CA MET A 322 6.09 -1.39 8.63
C MET A 322 6.12 -2.89 8.35
N LEU A 323 5.59 -3.67 9.28
CA LEU A 323 5.35 -5.10 9.16
C LEU A 323 3.85 -5.37 9.22
N ARG A 324 3.37 -6.32 8.43
CA ARG A 324 1.95 -6.65 8.37
C ARG A 324 1.67 -8.14 8.39
N TRP A 325 0.62 -8.54 9.12
CA TRP A 325 0.03 -9.89 9.07
C TRP A 325 -1.44 -9.82 8.66
N THR A 326 -1.80 -10.34 7.48
CA THR A 326 -3.18 -10.34 6.95
C THR A 326 -3.78 -11.73 7.01
N GLY A 327 -5.03 -11.81 7.50
CA GLY A 327 -5.74 -13.09 7.60
C GLY A 327 -4.93 -14.10 8.40
N ALA A 328 -4.38 -13.64 9.54
CA ALA A 328 -3.46 -14.40 10.35
C ALA A 328 -4.15 -14.93 11.62
N SER A 329 -3.73 -16.11 12.09
CA SER A 329 -4.22 -16.71 13.34
C SER A 329 -3.74 -15.96 14.59
N SER A 330 -2.67 -15.17 14.47
CA SER A 330 -2.11 -14.35 15.53
C SER A 330 -1.34 -13.16 14.95
N GLY A 331 -1.07 -12.16 15.78
CA GLY A 331 -0.16 -11.05 15.49
C GLY A 331 1.07 -11.11 16.39
N PRO A 332 2.11 -11.89 16.05
CA PRO A 332 3.34 -11.92 16.81
C PRO A 332 4.07 -10.58 16.66
N GLU A 333 4.31 -9.92 17.80
CA GLU A 333 5.01 -8.63 17.85
C GLU A 333 6.50 -8.82 17.52
N PRO A 334 7.01 -8.10 16.51
CA PRO A 334 8.44 -8.11 16.19
C PRO A 334 9.26 -7.35 17.25
N THR A 335 10.40 -7.92 17.59
CA THR A 335 11.42 -7.27 18.43
C THR A 335 12.46 -6.58 17.57
N LEU A 336 12.99 -5.44 18.04
CA LEU A 336 14.03 -4.68 17.38
C LEU A 336 15.29 -4.65 18.25
N ARG A 337 16.45 -4.96 17.66
CA ARG A 337 17.75 -4.91 18.36
C ARG A 337 18.81 -4.27 17.48
N ILE A 338 19.41 -3.20 17.98
CA ILE A 338 20.55 -2.54 17.32
C ILE A 338 21.84 -3.20 17.79
N VAL A 339 22.73 -3.49 16.84
CA VAL A 339 24.04 -4.10 17.07
C VAL A 339 25.11 -3.39 16.24
N PRO A 340 26.40 -3.48 16.62
CA PRO A 340 27.49 -3.08 15.72
C PRO A 340 27.44 -3.91 14.43
N ALA A 341 27.50 -3.25 13.26
CA ALA A 341 27.43 -3.92 11.97
C ALA A 341 28.57 -4.94 11.79
N ALA A 342 29.76 -4.65 12.33
CA ALA A 342 30.91 -5.56 12.32
C ALA A 342 30.67 -6.86 13.15
N GLU A 343 29.74 -6.84 14.10
CA GLU A 343 29.42 -7.97 14.98
C GLU A 343 28.13 -8.69 14.56
N LEU A 344 27.45 -8.21 13.52
CA LEU A 344 26.13 -8.67 13.09
C LEU A 344 26.05 -10.19 12.94
N ARG A 345 27.07 -10.83 12.36
CA ARG A 345 27.07 -12.28 12.15
C ARG A 345 26.98 -13.09 13.44
N SER A 346 27.58 -12.61 14.53
CA SER A 346 27.53 -13.26 15.84
C SER A 346 26.16 -13.16 16.52
N HIS A 347 25.32 -12.26 16.02
CA HIS A 347 23.98 -11.98 16.53
C HIS A 347 22.87 -12.66 15.72
N LEU A 348 23.22 -13.36 14.64
CA LEU A 348 22.31 -14.13 13.80
C LEU A 348 22.54 -15.63 13.99
N PRO A 349 21.54 -16.48 13.68
CA PRO A 349 21.73 -17.92 13.68
C PRO A 349 22.93 -18.39 12.84
N ALA A 350 23.59 -19.47 13.28
CA ALA A 350 24.78 -19.98 12.61
C ALA A 350 24.50 -20.44 11.16
N ASP A 351 23.27 -20.87 10.90
CA ASP A 351 22.74 -21.33 9.61
C ASP A 351 22.21 -20.21 8.70
N THR A 352 22.22 -18.94 9.15
CA THR A 352 21.88 -17.82 8.27
C THR A 352 22.78 -17.84 7.04
N LEU A 353 22.20 -17.87 5.84
CA LEU A 353 22.97 -17.97 4.61
C LEU A 353 23.81 -16.71 4.34
N LEU A 354 24.84 -16.86 3.51
CA LEU A 354 25.58 -15.74 2.96
C LEU A 354 25.11 -15.47 1.53
N VAL A 355 24.98 -14.19 1.19
CA VAL A 355 24.64 -13.69 -0.14
C VAL A 355 25.84 -12.94 -0.69
N THR A 356 26.34 -13.36 -1.85
CA THR A 356 27.43 -12.65 -2.54
C THR A 356 26.90 -11.38 -3.23
N PRO A 357 27.78 -10.41 -3.54
CA PRO A 357 27.37 -9.24 -4.32
C PRO A 357 26.71 -9.58 -5.67
N GLU A 358 27.16 -10.62 -6.36
CA GLU A 358 26.58 -11.08 -7.64
C GLU A 358 25.18 -11.67 -7.43
N GLN A 359 25.00 -12.45 -6.36
CA GLN A 359 23.68 -12.97 -6.00
C GLN A 359 22.74 -11.82 -5.64
N ARG A 360 23.21 -10.81 -4.91
CA ARG A 360 22.44 -9.62 -4.59
C ARG A 360 22.01 -8.88 -5.85
N ASP A 361 22.94 -8.60 -6.77
CA ASP A 361 22.64 -7.92 -8.03
C ASP A 361 21.57 -8.67 -8.82
N GLU A 362 21.66 -10.00 -8.92
CA GLU A 362 20.65 -10.81 -9.60
C GLU A 362 19.29 -10.78 -8.87
N MET A 363 19.27 -10.81 -7.52
CA MET A 363 18.04 -10.62 -6.75
C MET A 363 17.36 -9.27 -7.05
N ILE A 364 18.13 -8.18 -7.10
CA ILE A 364 17.62 -6.84 -7.42
C ILE A 364 17.15 -6.76 -8.88
N ARG A 365 17.87 -7.36 -9.83
CA ARG A 365 17.45 -7.43 -11.24
C ARG A 365 16.13 -8.18 -11.41
N ASN A 366 15.98 -9.31 -10.72
CA ASN A 366 14.75 -10.10 -10.73
C ASN A 366 13.59 -9.32 -10.12
N ARG A 367 13.82 -8.63 -8.99
CA ARG A 367 12.85 -7.73 -8.38
C ARG A 367 12.38 -6.64 -9.34
N ARG A 368 13.33 -5.96 -10.01
CA ARG A 368 13.03 -4.92 -11.00
C ARG A 368 12.22 -5.47 -12.17
N ARG A 369 12.61 -6.64 -12.70
CA ARG A 369 11.94 -7.29 -13.83
C ARG A 369 10.51 -7.69 -13.47
N GLY A 370 10.33 -8.39 -12.35
CA GLY A 370 9.03 -8.81 -11.85
C GLY A 370 8.10 -7.63 -11.57
N ALA A 371 8.63 -6.54 -10.99
CA ALA A 371 7.85 -5.33 -10.78
C ALA A 371 7.36 -4.68 -12.09
N GLN A 372 8.13 -4.77 -13.18
CA GLN A 372 7.75 -4.23 -14.50
C GLN A 372 6.78 -5.11 -15.28
N TRP A 373 6.79 -6.42 -15.05
CA TRP A 373 5.88 -7.38 -15.70
C TRP A 373 4.45 -7.30 -15.20
N ARG A 374 4.23 -6.82 -13.97
CA ARG A 374 2.89 -6.61 -13.43
C ARG A 374 2.12 -5.57 -14.25
N ARG A 375 0.83 -5.82 -14.45
CA ARG A 375 -0.10 -4.76 -14.84
C ARG A 375 -0.25 -3.75 -13.70
N ARG A 376 0.39 -2.59 -13.86
CA ARG A 376 0.39 -1.49 -12.86
C ARG A 376 -0.74 -0.47 -13.08
N TRP A 377 -1.50 -0.63 -14.15
CA TRP A 377 -2.72 0.08 -14.56
C TRP A 377 -3.41 -0.72 -15.69
#